data_AF-A0AAF0FDA6-F1
#
_entry.id   AF-A0AAF0FDA6-F1
#
_cell.length_a   1.000
_cell.length_b   1.000
_cell.length_c   1.000
_cell.angle_alpha   90.00
_cell.angle_beta   90.00
_cell.angle_gamma   90.00
#
_symmetry.space_group_name_H-M   'P 1'
#
loop_
_entity.id
_entity.type
_entity.pdbx_description
1 polymer ?
#
loop_
_entity_poly.entity_id
_entity_poly.type
_entity_poly.pdbx_seq_one_letter_code
_entity_poly.pdbx_strand_id
1 'polypeptide(L)'
;MARQLFVFVVHGPILTLVFGSAQAQHAALSRLECFYESKEYANTYLNLDAALRARICRGYEAFNLPIDAVSSWLKAMEDAQRDSSDQETTPWWHSFCNAEEIELLDTLFELESRPSYLISSLVHHADVALAHERLHALYHLSQAYRQLLASIWDDIPRNIRNTIEYDLKLRGYKEAVYQDEFGAYLGITTTPGTRRGDPVLEFGNKSTEVCRDVRKTLLHRIPDFWCTDVGIDEASMQLSTAFLQEAKESLASAHKPNHTASLVKGKDRRMKK
;
A
#
# COMPACT_ATOMS: atom_id res chain seq x y z
N MET A 1 7.32 16.83 20.68
CA MET A 1 7.71 15.62 19.93
C MET A 1 6.87 15.60 18.67
N ALA A 2 7.48 15.42 17.50
CA ALA A 2 6.76 15.27 16.24
C ALA A 2 5.83 14.07 16.34
N ARG A 3 4.65 14.18 15.74
CA ARG A 3 3.62 13.14 15.75
C ARG A 3 4.05 12.05 14.76
N GLN A 4 4.37 10.85 15.25
CA GLN A 4 4.69 9.72 14.37
C GLN A 4 3.43 9.29 13.58
N LEU A 5 3.53 9.26 12.25
CA LEU A 5 2.39 8.99 11.36
C LEU A 5 2.27 7.50 11.00
N PHE A 6 3.40 6.82 10.92
CA PHE A 6 3.50 5.40 10.65
C PHE A 6 4.69 4.80 11.40
N VAL A 7 4.65 3.48 11.60
CA VAL A 7 5.84 2.68 11.92
C VAL A 7 6.26 1.93 10.66
N PHE A 8 7.51 1.52 10.59
CA PHE A 8 8.01 0.78 9.43
C PHE A 8 8.94 -0.36 9.82
N VAL A 9 9.08 -1.30 8.90
CA VAL A 9 10.07 -2.38 8.96
C VAL A 9 10.58 -2.68 7.56
N VAL A 10 11.86 -3.06 7.47
CA VAL A 10 12.52 -3.43 6.21
C VAL A 10 12.84 -4.91 6.24
N HIS A 11 12.38 -5.64 5.22
CA HIS A 11 12.72 -7.04 4.98
C HIS A 11 13.39 -7.12 3.60
N GLY A 12 14.73 -7.18 3.58
CA GLY A 12 15.54 -7.10 2.35
C GLY A 12 15.13 -5.92 1.46
N PRO A 13 14.64 -6.12 0.23
CA PRO A 13 14.25 -5.03 -0.66
C PRO A 13 12.85 -4.45 -0.36
N ILE A 14 12.10 -4.98 0.62
CA ILE A 14 10.73 -4.56 0.91
C ILE A 14 10.69 -3.66 2.14
N LEU A 15 10.23 -2.43 1.95
CA LEU A 15 9.80 -1.53 3.03
C LEU A 15 8.31 -1.72 3.28
N THR A 16 7.95 -2.09 4.52
CA THR A 16 6.55 -2.15 4.96
C THR A 16 6.25 -0.98 5.89
N LEU A 17 5.29 -0.14 5.50
CA LEU A 17 4.75 0.97 6.28
C LEU A 17 3.42 0.55 6.92
N VAL A 18 3.25 0.83 8.21
CA VAL A 18 2.01 0.56 8.94
C VAL A 18 1.45 1.86 9.50
N PHE A 19 0.28 2.25 9.01
CA PHE A 19 -0.40 3.49 9.38
C PHE A 19 -1.47 3.25 10.45
N GLY A 20 -1.61 4.23 11.35
CA GLY A 20 -2.63 4.20 12.40
C GLY A 20 -4.01 4.65 11.91
N SER A 21 -4.10 5.30 10.75
CA SER A 21 -5.36 5.79 10.19
C SER A 21 -5.32 5.89 8.67
N ALA A 22 -6.47 5.67 8.04
CA ALA A 22 -6.65 5.86 6.59
C ALA A 22 -6.36 7.30 6.15
N GLN A 23 -6.64 8.29 7.01
CA GLN A 23 -6.35 9.69 6.71
C GLN A 23 -4.85 9.94 6.56
N ALA A 24 -4.03 9.45 7.50
CA ALA A 24 -2.57 9.61 7.43
C ALA A 24 -1.97 8.86 6.23
N GLN A 25 -2.43 7.62 5.99
CA GLN A 25 -1.99 6.84 4.82
C GLN A 25 -2.32 7.57 3.51
N HIS A 26 -3.56 8.06 3.39
CA HIS A 26 -4.00 8.80 2.22
C HIS A 26 -3.22 10.11 2.02
N ALA A 27 -3.00 10.89 3.09
CA ALA A 27 -2.25 12.13 3.01
C ALA A 27 -0.79 11.92 2.56
N ALA A 28 -0.17 10.82 2.99
CA ALA A 28 1.20 10.47 2.61
C ALA A 28 1.32 9.91 1.18
N LEU A 29 0.34 9.12 0.71
CA LEU A 29 0.53 8.25 -0.46
C LEU A 29 -0.39 8.56 -1.66
N SER A 30 -1.49 9.30 -1.49
CA SER A 30 -2.50 9.46 -2.55
C SER A 30 -1.98 10.09 -3.84
N ARG A 31 -1.08 11.08 -3.76
CA ARG A 31 -0.49 11.71 -4.95
C ARG A 31 0.48 10.77 -5.67
N LEU A 32 1.24 9.98 -4.92
CA LEU A 32 2.11 8.92 -5.46
C LEU A 32 1.29 7.81 -6.12
N GLU A 33 0.23 7.32 -5.47
CA GLU A 33 -0.70 6.34 -6.03
C GLU A 33 -1.36 6.87 -7.30
N CYS A 34 -1.86 8.10 -7.27
CA CYS A 34 -2.47 8.73 -8.44
C CYS A 34 -1.48 8.84 -9.60
N PHE A 35 -0.23 9.20 -9.33
CA PHE A 35 0.83 9.25 -10.33
C PHE A 35 1.18 7.86 -10.89
N TYR A 36 1.14 6.81 -10.07
CA TYR A 36 1.55 5.46 -10.44
C TYR A 36 0.43 4.68 -11.15
N GLU A 37 -0.78 4.62 -10.58
CA GLU A 37 -1.82 3.66 -11.00
C GLU A 37 -2.99 4.29 -11.78
N SER A 38 -3.21 5.59 -11.61
CA SER A 38 -4.39 6.28 -12.16
C SER A 38 -4.55 6.05 -13.66
N LYS A 39 -5.78 5.89 -14.13
CA LYS A 39 -6.06 5.89 -15.57
C LYS A 39 -5.94 7.29 -16.19
N GLU A 40 -6.21 8.33 -15.40
CA GLU A 40 -6.31 9.71 -15.89
C GLU A 40 -5.02 10.49 -15.66
N TYR A 41 -4.32 10.23 -14.56
CA TYR A 41 -3.18 11.03 -14.10
C TYR A 41 -1.86 10.25 -14.03
N ALA A 42 -1.80 9.04 -14.59
CA ALA A 42 -0.56 8.26 -14.61
C ALA A 42 0.59 9.08 -15.23
N ASN A 43 1.75 9.05 -14.56
CA ASN A 43 2.95 9.80 -14.91
C ASN A 43 2.77 11.33 -14.99
N THR A 44 1.68 11.87 -14.43
CA THR A 44 1.41 13.31 -14.40
C THR A 44 1.49 13.82 -12.97
N TYR A 45 2.42 14.74 -12.72
CA TYR A 45 2.53 15.38 -11.40
C TYR A 45 1.34 16.29 -11.15
N LEU A 46 0.64 16.04 -10.03
CA LEU A 46 -0.36 16.94 -9.47
C LEU A 46 0.23 17.66 -8.26
N ASN A 47 0.16 18.99 -8.24
CA ASN A 47 0.43 19.76 -7.01
C ASN A 47 -0.72 19.59 -6.00
N LEU A 48 -0.53 20.08 -4.77
CA LEU A 48 -1.50 19.92 -3.67
C LEU A 48 -2.91 20.42 -4.03
N ASP A 49 -3.02 21.59 -4.66
CA ASP A 49 -4.30 22.16 -5.07
C ASP A 49 -4.99 21.34 -6.17
N ALA A 50 -4.22 20.86 -7.15
CA ALA A 50 -4.72 20.03 -8.24
C ALA A 50 -5.20 18.67 -7.70
N ALA A 51 -4.44 18.05 -6.81
CA ALA A 51 -4.81 16.81 -6.13
C ALA A 51 -6.12 16.95 -5.35
N LEU A 52 -6.27 18.05 -4.58
CA LEU A 52 -7.49 18.35 -3.83
C LEU A 52 -8.71 18.51 -4.75
N ARG A 53 -8.56 19.22 -5.88
CA ARG A 53 -9.64 19.42 -6.86
C ARG A 53 -10.02 18.13 -7.58
N ALA A 54 -9.04 17.32 -7.95
CA ALA A 54 -9.23 16.04 -8.61
C ALA A 54 -9.86 14.99 -7.69
N ARG A 55 -9.89 15.22 -6.36
CA ARG A 55 -10.47 14.30 -5.36
C ARG A 55 -9.89 12.88 -5.52
N ILE A 56 -8.60 12.82 -5.79
CA ILE A 56 -7.86 11.60 -6.07
C ILE A 56 -8.03 10.59 -4.93
N CYS A 57 -8.07 9.30 -5.28
CA CYS A 57 -7.79 8.17 -4.40
C CYS A 57 -8.68 8.07 -3.13
N ARG A 58 -9.58 7.10 -3.03
CA ARG A 58 -10.45 6.97 -1.84
C ARG A 58 -10.35 5.58 -1.21
N GLY A 59 -9.75 5.52 -0.02
CA GLY A 59 -10.04 4.50 0.98
C GLY A 59 -9.53 3.10 0.71
N TYR A 60 -8.30 2.95 0.20
CA TYR A 60 -7.64 1.65 0.18
C TYR A 60 -7.13 1.25 1.57
N GLU A 61 -7.20 -0.05 1.89
CA GLU A 61 -6.72 -0.60 3.18
C GLU A 61 -5.21 -0.90 3.15
N ALA A 62 -4.66 -1.07 1.95
CA ALA A 62 -3.26 -1.27 1.65
C ALA A 62 -2.95 -0.77 0.24
N PHE A 63 -1.68 -0.50 0.01
CA PHE A 63 -1.17 -0.01 -1.27
C PHE A 63 0.29 -0.38 -1.41
N ASN A 64 0.75 -0.62 -2.63
CA ASN A 64 2.10 -1.03 -2.92
C ASN A 64 2.64 -0.30 -4.16
N LEU A 65 3.95 -0.09 -4.21
CA LEU A 65 4.63 0.41 -5.41
C LEU A 65 6.12 0.05 -5.40
N PRO A 66 6.76 -0.05 -6.58
CA PRO A 66 8.21 -0.03 -6.66
C PRO A 66 8.76 1.37 -6.30
N ILE A 67 9.93 1.43 -5.65
CA ILE A 67 10.51 2.70 -5.17
C ILE A 67 10.92 3.64 -6.33
N ASP A 68 11.14 3.11 -7.53
CA ASP A 68 11.43 3.92 -8.73
C ASP A 68 10.26 4.85 -9.12
N ALA A 69 9.01 4.51 -8.75
CA ALA A 69 7.86 5.36 -8.96
C ALA A 69 7.92 6.62 -8.08
N VAL A 70 8.51 6.53 -6.87
CA VAL A 70 8.79 7.70 -6.02
C VAL A 70 9.81 8.60 -6.68
N SER A 71 10.89 8.02 -7.22
CA SER A 71 11.93 8.78 -7.93
C SER A 71 11.37 9.47 -9.18
N SER A 72 10.52 8.78 -9.92
CA SER A 72 9.84 9.32 -11.12
C SER A 72 8.88 10.45 -10.76
N TRP A 73 8.15 10.31 -9.66
CA TRP A 73 7.26 11.35 -9.14
C TRP A 73 8.02 12.60 -8.68
N LEU A 74 9.14 12.44 -7.96
CA LEU A 74 10.02 13.54 -7.55
C LEU A 74 10.62 14.25 -8.77
N LYS A 75 11.02 13.51 -9.80
CA LYS A 75 11.48 14.11 -11.07
C LYS A 75 10.39 14.94 -11.74
N ALA A 76 9.17 14.39 -11.82
CA ALA A 76 8.04 15.10 -12.40
C ALA A 76 7.64 16.34 -11.57
N MET A 77 7.79 16.28 -10.24
CA MET A 77 7.64 17.42 -9.34
C MET A 77 8.68 18.51 -9.65
N GLU A 78 9.96 18.14 -9.75
CA GLU A 78 11.05 19.07 -10.07
C GLU A 78 10.82 19.77 -11.43
N ASP A 79 10.49 18.99 -12.47
CA ASP A 79 10.22 19.51 -13.80
C ASP A 79 9.03 20.49 -13.83
N ALA A 80 7.99 20.23 -13.02
CA ALA A 80 6.81 21.09 -12.92
C ALA A 80 7.04 22.35 -12.08
N GLN A 81 8.04 22.37 -11.20
CA GLN A 81 8.30 23.47 -10.26
C GLN A 81 9.56 24.30 -10.61
N ARG A 82 10.23 23.97 -11.72
CA ARG A 82 11.53 24.53 -12.13
C ARG A 82 11.57 26.06 -12.25
N ASP A 83 10.43 26.70 -12.50
CA ASP A 83 10.32 28.16 -12.66
C ASP A 83 10.04 28.91 -11.33
N SER A 84 9.86 28.20 -10.21
CA SER A 84 9.53 28.77 -8.89
C SER A 84 10.78 29.08 -8.03
N SER A 85 11.93 29.32 -8.68
CA SER A 85 13.31 29.15 -8.17
C SER A 85 13.82 30.13 -7.09
N ASP A 86 13.02 30.46 -6.08
CA ASP A 86 13.42 31.38 -4.98
C ASP A 86 13.34 30.75 -3.58
N GLN A 87 13.34 29.42 -3.45
CA GLN A 87 13.18 28.77 -2.14
C GLN A 87 14.45 28.07 -1.65
N GLU A 88 15.03 28.63 -0.57
CA GLU A 88 16.18 28.12 0.20
C GLU A 88 15.84 26.88 1.07
N THR A 89 14.72 26.19 0.83
CA THR A 89 14.34 25.00 1.62
C THR A 89 15.22 23.82 1.25
N THR A 90 15.90 23.23 2.24
CA THR A 90 16.61 21.96 2.10
C THR A 90 15.94 20.94 3.02
N PRO A 91 15.46 19.79 2.51
CA PRO A 91 15.39 19.41 1.10
C PRO A 91 14.43 20.24 0.23
N TRP A 92 14.70 20.32 -1.08
CA TRP A 92 13.98 21.20 -2.01
C TRP A 92 12.48 20.84 -2.15
N TRP A 93 12.13 19.56 -1.97
CA TRP A 93 10.75 19.08 -2.12
C TRP A 93 9.83 19.47 -0.95
N HIS A 94 10.39 19.89 0.19
CA HIS A 94 9.61 20.19 1.40
C HIS A 94 8.53 21.25 1.17
N SER A 95 8.79 22.25 0.33
CA SER A 95 7.82 23.30 0.05
C SER A 95 6.67 22.89 -0.87
N PHE A 96 6.77 21.73 -1.53
CA PHE A 96 5.79 21.21 -2.49
C PHE A 96 5.01 19.99 -1.94
N CYS A 97 5.29 19.61 -0.70
CA CYS A 97 4.73 18.46 -0.02
C CYS A 97 3.94 18.88 1.21
N ASN A 98 2.94 18.08 1.58
CA ASN A 98 2.34 18.18 2.91
C ASN A 98 3.24 17.54 3.98
N ALA A 99 2.87 17.66 5.25
CA ALA A 99 3.69 17.15 6.36
C ALA A 99 3.86 15.62 6.30
N GLU A 100 2.82 14.90 5.90
CA GLU A 100 2.82 13.44 5.79
C GLU A 100 3.70 12.93 4.62
N GLU A 101 3.68 13.63 3.48
CA GLU A 101 4.57 13.39 2.34
C GLU A 101 6.03 13.69 2.71
N ILE A 102 6.28 14.76 3.49
CA ILE A 102 7.62 15.07 4.00
C ILE A 102 8.15 13.92 4.87
N GLU A 103 7.37 13.46 5.87
CA GLU A 103 7.81 12.36 6.75
C GLU A 103 8.08 11.07 5.95
N LEU A 104 7.25 10.76 4.97
CA LEU A 104 7.47 9.63 4.06
C LEU A 104 8.77 9.77 3.26
N LEU A 105 8.97 10.91 2.60
CA LEU A 105 10.15 11.14 1.76
C LEU A 105 11.43 11.17 2.59
N ASP A 106 11.44 11.89 3.71
CA ASP A 106 12.60 11.95 4.60
C ASP A 106 12.99 10.53 5.07
N THR A 107 12.00 9.71 5.44
CA THR A 107 12.23 8.29 5.78
C THR A 107 12.84 7.51 4.61
N LEU A 108 12.30 7.67 3.40
CA LEU A 108 12.82 6.99 2.21
C LEU A 108 14.25 7.41 1.86
N PHE A 109 14.58 8.69 2.02
CA PHE A 109 15.93 9.21 1.80
C PHE A 109 16.91 8.72 2.87
N GLU A 110 16.49 8.63 4.14
CA GLU A 110 17.31 8.06 5.23
C GLU A 110 17.61 6.57 5.03
N LEU A 111 16.68 5.81 4.46
CA LEU A 111 16.86 4.40 4.15
C LEU A 111 17.77 4.15 2.93
N GLU A 112 18.13 5.20 2.20
CA GLU A 112 18.91 5.16 0.97
C GLU A 112 18.31 4.17 -0.05
N SER A 113 19.13 3.63 -0.96
CA SER A 113 18.72 2.65 -1.97
C SER A 113 18.57 1.22 -1.44
N ARG A 114 18.24 1.04 -0.16
CA ARG A 114 18.09 -0.29 0.45
C ARG A 114 16.78 -0.97 0.05
N PRO A 115 15.60 -0.36 0.24
CA PRO A 115 14.38 -0.92 -0.31
C PRO A 115 14.25 -0.60 -1.80
N SER A 116 13.75 -1.56 -2.58
CA SER A 116 13.31 -1.35 -3.97
C SER A 116 11.79 -1.45 -4.13
N TYR A 117 11.08 -1.87 -3.09
CA TYR A 117 9.63 -1.99 -3.09
C TYR A 117 9.01 -1.46 -1.79
N LEU A 118 7.88 -0.76 -1.89
CA LEU A 118 7.11 -0.24 -0.77
C LEU A 118 5.77 -0.96 -0.69
N ILE A 119 5.39 -1.37 0.51
CA ILE A 119 4.06 -1.83 0.87
C ILE A 119 3.56 -0.97 2.03
N SER A 120 2.31 -0.57 1.99
CA SER A 120 1.63 0.13 3.08
C SER A 120 0.36 -0.59 3.50
N SER A 121 0.02 -0.52 4.77
CA SER A 121 -1.26 -1.05 5.28
C SER A 121 -1.75 -0.28 6.49
N LEU A 122 -3.05 -0.37 6.76
CA LEU A 122 -3.61 0.03 8.05
C LEU A 122 -3.32 -1.01 9.12
N VAL A 123 -2.98 -0.55 10.32
CA VAL A 123 -2.65 -1.42 11.46
C VAL A 123 -3.74 -2.43 11.83
N HIS A 124 -5.01 -2.15 11.49
CA HIS A 124 -6.15 -3.06 11.74
C HIS A 124 -6.38 -4.08 10.62
N HIS A 125 -5.74 -3.91 9.45
CA HIS A 125 -5.90 -4.75 8.26
C HIS A 125 -4.59 -5.43 7.82
N ALA A 126 -3.49 -5.15 8.51
CA ALA A 126 -2.15 -5.58 8.16
C ALA A 126 -2.05 -7.08 7.84
N ASP A 127 -2.64 -7.96 8.64
CA ASP A 127 -2.47 -9.41 8.50
C ASP A 127 -2.89 -9.94 7.13
N VAL A 128 -4.04 -9.49 6.62
CA VAL A 128 -4.64 -9.99 5.38
C VAL A 128 -4.19 -9.18 4.17
N ALA A 129 -4.11 -7.86 4.33
CA ALA A 129 -3.75 -6.97 3.24
C ALA A 129 -2.28 -7.17 2.86
N LEU A 130 -1.37 -7.24 3.85
CA LEU A 130 0.06 -7.43 3.56
C LEU A 130 0.37 -8.75 2.88
N ALA A 131 -0.38 -9.83 3.16
CA ALA A 131 -0.18 -11.11 2.48
C ALA A 131 -0.44 -10.98 0.97
N HIS A 132 -1.44 -10.20 0.59
CA HIS A 132 -1.76 -9.91 -0.80
C HIS A 132 -0.71 -8.97 -1.43
N GLU A 133 -0.41 -7.84 -0.78
CA GLU A 133 0.56 -6.87 -1.30
C GLU A 133 1.97 -7.44 -1.47
N ARG A 134 2.38 -8.40 -0.63
CA ARG A 134 3.67 -9.08 -0.77
C ARG A 134 3.74 -9.89 -2.07
N LEU A 135 2.63 -10.43 -2.55
CA LEU A 135 2.63 -11.19 -3.80
C LEU A 135 2.79 -10.27 -5.02
N HIS A 136 2.28 -9.05 -4.97
CA HIS A 136 2.62 -8.01 -5.95
C HIS A 136 4.12 -7.67 -5.91
N ALA A 137 4.69 -7.55 -4.70
CA ALA A 137 6.14 -7.38 -4.56
C ALA A 137 6.92 -8.57 -5.15
N LEU A 138 6.50 -9.81 -4.90
CA LEU A 138 7.11 -10.99 -5.51
C LEU A 138 6.98 -10.98 -7.03
N TYR A 139 5.80 -10.61 -7.55
CA TYR A 139 5.55 -10.43 -8.97
C TYR A 139 6.52 -9.42 -9.57
N HIS A 140 6.81 -8.32 -8.89
CA HIS A 140 7.78 -7.33 -9.35
C HIS A 140 9.23 -7.83 -9.27
N LEU A 141 9.61 -8.51 -8.19
CA LEU A 141 11.00 -8.85 -7.89
C LEU A 141 11.48 -10.17 -8.53
N SER A 142 10.59 -11.12 -8.78
CA SER A 142 10.92 -12.45 -9.31
C SER A 142 10.44 -12.62 -10.75
N GLN A 143 11.40 -12.67 -11.69
CA GLN A 143 11.09 -12.99 -13.09
C GLN A 143 10.54 -14.43 -13.22
N ALA A 144 11.05 -15.37 -12.44
CA ALA A 144 10.60 -16.76 -12.50
C ALA A 144 9.15 -16.92 -12.01
N TYR A 145 8.74 -16.16 -10.98
CA TYR A 145 7.36 -16.14 -10.53
C TYR A 145 6.42 -15.55 -11.59
N ARG A 146 6.80 -14.44 -12.25
CA ARG A 146 6.01 -13.91 -13.39
C ARG A 146 5.83 -14.93 -14.51
N GLN A 147 6.91 -15.65 -14.85
CA GLN A 147 6.87 -16.70 -15.87
C GLN A 147 5.94 -17.86 -15.47
N LEU A 148 5.98 -18.27 -14.20
CA LEU A 148 5.04 -19.27 -13.69
C LEU A 148 3.59 -18.80 -13.82
N LEU A 149 3.27 -17.57 -13.41
CA LEU A 149 1.91 -17.04 -13.53
C LEU A 149 1.46 -16.91 -14.97
N ALA A 150 2.34 -16.48 -15.88
CA ALA A 150 2.05 -16.44 -17.31
C ALA A 150 1.72 -17.83 -17.87
N SER A 151 2.54 -18.84 -17.55
CA SER A 151 2.29 -20.23 -17.96
C SER A 151 0.96 -20.75 -17.41
N ILE A 152 0.71 -20.55 -16.12
CA ILE A 152 -0.56 -20.96 -15.50
C ILE A 152 -1.73 -20.27 -16.20
N TRP A 153 -1.63 -18.96 -16.44
CA TRP A 153 -2.68 -18.16 -17.07
C TRP A 153 -3.02 -18.63 -18.49
N ASP A 154 -2.00 -19.03 -19.26
CA ASP A 154 -2.16 -19.56 -20.61
C ASP A 154 -2.79 -20.96 -20.62
N ASP A 155 -2.52 -21.77 -19.60
CA ASP A 155 -3.05 -23.12 -19.44
C ASP A 155 -4.50 -23.16 -18.90
N ILE A 156 -5.03 -22.06 -18.34
CA ILE A 156 -6.41 -22.00 -17.85
C ILE A 156 -7.40 -22.20 -19.01
N PRO A 157 -8.41 -23.09 -18.87
CA PRO A 157 -9.46 -23.24 -19.86
C PRO A 157 -10.13 -21.89 -20.19
N ARG A 158 -10.25 -21.58 -21.49
CA ARG A 158 -10.69 -20.25 -21.97
C ARG A 158 -11.99 -19.75 -21.33
N ASN A 159 -12.97 -20.62 -21.11
CA ASN A 159 -14.23 -20.27 -20.45
C ASN A 159 -14.05 -19.84 -18.98
N ILE A 160 -13.11 -20.47 -18.28
CA ILE A 160 -12.75 -20.12 -16.90
C ILE A 160 -11.95 -18.82 -16.87
N ARG A 161 -10.97 -18.68 -17.77
CA ARG A 161 -10.18 -17.45 -17.89
C ARG A 161 -11.07 -16.24 -18.16
N ASN A 162 -12.02 -16.34 -19.10
CA ASN A 162 -12.99 -15.27 -19.36
C ASN A 162 -13.84 -14.91 -18.12
N THR A 163 -14.12 -15.87 -17.24
CA THR A 163 -14.87 -15.62 -15.99
C THR A 163 -14.02 -14.79 -15.02
N ILE A 164 -12.74 -15.14 -14.87
CA ILE A 164 -11.78 -14.42 -14.01
C ILE A 164 -11.53 -13.01 -14.57
N GLU A 165 -11.27 -12.89 -15.87
CA GLU A 165 -11.08 -11.60 -16.55
C GLU A 165 -12.29 -10.68 -16.38
N TYR A 166 -13.51 -11.22 -16.49
CA TYR A 166 -14.73 -10.45 -16.28
C TYR A 166 -14.85 -9.94 -14.83
N ASP A 167 -14.53 -10.79 -13.84
CA ASP A 167 -14.54 -10.39 -12.43
C ASP A 167 -13.52 -9.28 -12.14
N LEU A 168 -12.27 -9.45 -12.60
CA LEU A 168 -11.21 -8.45 -12.46
C LEU A 168 -11.56 -7.13 -13.16
N LYS A 169 -12.19 -7.20 -14.34
CA LYS A 169 -12.70 -6.02 -15.05
C LYS A 169 -13.77 -5.29 -14.24
N LEU A 170 -14.71 -6.00 -13.61
CA LEU A 170 -15.74 -5.40 -12.77
C LEU A 170 -15.14 -4.71 -11.52
N ARG A 171 -14.03 -5.22 -11.00
CA ARG A 171 -13.25 -4.57 -9.92
C ARG A 171 -12.47 -3.34 -10.40
N GLY A 172 -12.39 -3.10 -11.70
CA GLY A 172 -11.78 -1.92 -12.31
C GLY A 172 -10.31 -2.10 -12.74
N TYR A 173 -9.74 -3.28 -12.53
CA TYR A 173 -8.36 -3.62 -12.90
C TYR A 173 -8.15 -3.52 -14.42
N LYS A 174 -6.91 -3.17 -14.80
CA LYS A 174 -6.46 -3.14 -16.21
C LYS A 174 -6.05 -4.56 -16.62
N GLU A 175 -6.27 -4.93 -17.89
CA GLU A 175 -5.90 -6.26 -18.40
C GLU A 175 -4.42 -6.60 -18.17
N ALA A 176 -3.54 -5.59 -18.24
CA ALA A 176 -2.11 -5.74 -18.03
C ALA A 176 -1.70 -6.27 -16.64
N VAL A 177 -2.57 -6.16 -15.62
CA VAL A 177 -2.29 -6.64 -14.25
C VAL A 177 -3.06 -7.91 -13.90
N TYR A 178 -3.87 -8.48 -14.80
CA TYR A 178 -4.74 -9.61 -14.44
C TYR A 178 -3.99 -10.83 -13.93
N GLN A 179 -2.82 -11.14 -14.49
CA GLN A 179 -2.00 -12.26 -14.03
C GLN A 179 -1.47 -12.03 -12.62
N ASP A 180 -1.02 -10.80 -12.35
CA ASP A 180 -0.51 -10.39 -11.04
C ASP A 180 -1.61 -10.45 -9.99
N GLU A 181 -2.75 -9.80 -10.23
CA GLU A 181 -3.94 -9.86 -9.37
C GLU A 181 -4.38 -11.31 -9.10
N PHE A 182 -4.47 -12.12 -10.17
CA PHE A 182 -4.84 -13.52 -10.04
C PHE A 182 -3.89 -14.30 -9.13
N GLY A 183 -2.57 -14.10 -9.30
CA GLY A 183 -1.55 -14.68 -8.43
C GLY A 183 -1.65 -14.18 -6.99
N ALA A 184 -1.86 -12.87 -6.80
CA ALA A 184 -1.96 -12.24 -5.50
C ALA A 184 -3.22 -12.67 -4.72
N TYR A 185 -4.36 -12.88 -5.38
CA TYR A 185 -5.55 -13.42 -4.73
C TYR A 185 -5.38 -14.91 -4.36
N LEU A 186 -4.90 -15.73 -5.28
CA LEU A 186 -4.81 -17.18 -5.06
C LEU A 186 -3.57 -17.62 -4.28
N GLY A 187 -2.54 -16.79 -4.16
CA GLY A 187 -1.29 -17.12 -3.50
C GLY A 187 -1.27 -16.86 -2.00
N ILE A 188 -2.26 -16.15 -1.44
CA ILE A 188 -2.23 -15.81 -0.01
C ILE A 188 -2.30 -17.04 0.88
N THR A 189 -1.45 -17.16 1.89
CA THR A 189 -1.64 -18.18 2.92
C THR A 189 -2.74 -17.72 3.88
N THR A 190 -3.82 -18.49 3.99
CA THR A 190 -4.92 -18.18 4.92
C THR A 190 -4.68 -18.86 6.26
N THR A 191 -4.60 -18.07 7.34
CA THR A 191 -4.59 -18.61 8.69
C THR A 191 -5.99 -19.14 9.05
N PRO A 192 -6.11 -20.34 9.64
CA PRO A 192 -7.40 -20.85 10.11
C PRO A 192 -8.08 -19.82 11.04
N GLY A 193 -9.33 -19.44 10.74
CA GLY A 193 -10.12 -18.53 11.57
C GLY A 193 -10.18 -17.06 11.11
N THR A 194 -9.48 -16.67 10.05
CA THR A 194 -9.70 -15.36 9.42
C THR A 194 -11.05 -15.30 8.71
N ARG A 195 -11.77 -14.17 8.78
CA ARG A 195 -13.09 -13.98 8.15
C ARG A 195 -13.08 -13.99 6.62
N ARG A 196 -11.90 -13.98 5.97
CA ARG A 196 -11.80 -14.01 4.51
C ARG A 196 -12.29 -15.38 4.02
N GLY A 197 -13.13 -15.37 2.99
CA GLY A 197 -13.57 -16.60 2.32
C GLY A 197 -12.38 -17.39 1.77
N ASP A 198 -12.56 -18.68 1.52
CA ASP A 198 -11.53 -19.52 0.90
C ASP A 198 -11.11 -18.92 -0.45
N PRO A 199 -9.82 -18.61 -0.68
CA PRO A 199 -9.35 -17.95 -1.91
C PRO A 199 -9.70 -18.72 -3.19
N VAL A 200 -9.98 -20.03 -3.11
CA VAL A 200 -10.45 -20.80 -4.28
C VAL A 200 -11.82 -20.34 -4.78
N LEU A 201 -12.58 -19.60 -3.97
CA LEU A 201 -13.90 -19.05 -4.31
C LEU A 201 -13.82 -17.60 -4.79
N GLU A 202 -12.63 -16.99 -4.85
CA GLU A 202 -12.43 -15.56 -5.14
C GLU A 202 -13.11 -15.13 -6.45
N PHE A 203 -13.04 -15.97 -7.48
CA PHE A 203 -13.59 -15.70 -8.82
C PHE A 203 -14.89 -16.48 -9.10
N GLY A 204 -15.58 -16.89 -8.03
CA GLY A 204 -16.87 -17.57 -8.06
C GLY A 204 -16.82 -19.09 -8.26
N ASN A 205 -17.97 -19.75 -8.10
CA ASN A 205 -18.08 -21.21 -8.06
C ASN A 205 -17.64 -21.92 -9.34
N LYS A 206 -17.71 -21.25 -10.50
CA LYS A 206 -17.35 -21.86 -11.79
C LYS A 206 -15.85 -22.08 -11.96
N SER A 207 -15.02 -21.23 -11.36
CA SER A 207 -13.55 -21.32 -11.45
C SER A 207 -12.94 -22.13 -10.31
N THR A 208 -13.72 -22.55 -9.32
CA THR A 208 -13.22 -23.10 -8.05
C THR A 208 -12.27 -24.27 -8.19
N GLU A 209 -12.55 -25.22 -9.07
CA GLU A 209 -11.68 -26.39 -9.28
C GLU A 209 -10.31 -25.96 -9.84
N VAL A 210 -10.33 -25.12 -10.88
CA VAL A 210 -9.09 -24.57 -11.47
C VAL A 210 -8.34 -23.71 -10.46
N CYS A 211 -9.03 -22.83 -9.74
CA CYS A 211 -8.42 -21.98 -8.70
C CYS A 211 -7.79 -22.81 -7.58
N ARG A 212 -8.39 -23.95 -7.22
CA ARG A 212 -7.83 -24.88 -6.22
C ARG A 212 -6.52 -25.50 -6.70
N ASP A 213 -6.48 -25.98 -7.94
CA ASP A 213 -5.28 -26.60 -8.51
C ASP A 213 -4.15 -25.57 -8.69
N VAL A 214 -4.49 -24.39 -9.18
CA VAL A 214 -3.56 -23.26 -9.26
C VAL A 214 -3.01 -22.90 -7.89
N ARG A 215 -3.89 -22.70 -6.90
CA ARG A 215 -3.50 -22.37 -5.53
C ARG A 215 -2.55 -23.41 -4.94
N LYS A 216 -2.78 -24.70 -5.17
CA LYS A 216 -1.88 -25.77 -4.73
C LYS A 216 -0.47 -25.59 -5.31
N THR A 217 -0.38 -25.28 -6.60
CA THR A 217 0.90 -25.00 -7.27
C THR A 217 1.55 -23.73 -6.70
N LEU A 218 0.81 -22.65 -6.54
CA LEU A 218 1.33 -21.39 -6.02
C LEU A 218 1.87 -21.54 -4.59
N LEU A 219 1.09 -22.09 -3.67
CA LEU A 219 1.51 -22.28 -2.28
C LEU A 219 2.74 -23.19 -2.13
N HIS A 220 2.95 -24.10 -3.09
CA HIS A 220 4.15 -24.94 -3.11
C HIS A 220 5.39 -24.19 -3.60
N ARG A 221 5.24 -23.22 -4.52
CA ARG A 221 6.35 -22.59 -5.25
C ARG A 221 6.70 -21.18 -4.77
N ILE A 222 5.76 -20.46 -4.18
CA ILE A 222 5.98 -19.09 -3.66
C ILE A 222 7.18 -19.02 -2.68
N PRO A 223 7.31 -19.94 -1.69
CA PRO A 223 8.46 -19.90 -0.77
C PRO A 223 9.80 -20.01 -1.49
N ASP A 224 9.88 -20.82 -2.55
CA ASP A 224 11.11 -20.98 -3.33
C ASP A 224 11.49 -19.68 -4.04
N PHE A 225 10.53 -18.97 -4.64
CA PHE A 225 10.82 -17.70 -5.33
C PHE A 225 11.26 -16.60 -4.36
N TRP A 226 10.63 -16.51 -3.18
CA TRP A 226 11.11 -15.61 -2.12
C TRP A 226 12.56 -15.89 -1.75
N CYS A 227 12.89 -17.17 -1.52
CA CYS A 227 14.21 -17.56 -1.08
C CYS A 227 15.26 -17.40 -2.19
N THR A 228 14.97 -17.89 -3.40
CA THR A 228 15.96 -18.00 -4.48
C THR A 228 16.14 -16.71 -5.28
N ASP A 229 15.07 -16.00 -5.58
CA ASP A 229 15.13 -14.80 -6.42
C ASP A 229 15.28 -13.52 -5.58
N VAL A 230 14.66 -13.47 -4.40
CA VAL A 230 14.66 -12.27 -3.54
C VAL A 230 15.65 -12.37 -2.37
N GLY A 231 16.02 -13.59 -1.95
CA GLY A 231 16.91 -13.81 -0.81
C GLY A 231 16.23 -13.63 0.54
N ILE A 232 14.91 -13.85 0.62
CA ILE A 232 14.11 -13.71 1.84
C ILE A 232 13.38 -15.02 2.15
N ASP A 233 13.32 -15.38 3.43
CA ASP A 233 12.37 -16.39 3.90
C ASP A 233 10.99 -15.74 4.08
N GLU A 234 9.96 -16.24 3.38
CA GLU A 234 8.59 -15.71 3.44
C GLU A 234 8.08 -15.61 4.89
N ALA A 235 8.40 -16.59 5.74
CA ALA A 235 7.98 -16.59 7.13
C ALA A 235 8.57 -15.41 7.91
N SER A 236 9.77 -14.97 7.57
CA SER A 236 10.43 -13.83 8.22
C SER A 236 9.74 -12.49 7.97
N MET A 237 8.91 -12.38 6.92
CA MET A 237 8.20 -11.14 6.60
C MET A 237 6.94 -10.92 7.45
N GLN A 238 6.48 -11.92 8.20
CA GLN A 238 5.30 -11.76 9.04
C GLN A 238 5.56 -10.75 10.16
N LEU A 239 4.68 -9.76 10.28
CA LEU A 239 4.77 -8.79 11.37
C LEU A 239 4.40 -9.48 12.67
N SER A 240 5.25 -9.37 13.68
CA SER A 240 4.97 -9.99 14.97
C SER A 240 3.77 -9.32 15.65
N THR A 241 3.00 -10.09 16.44
CA THR A 241 1.92 -9.54 17.26
C THR A 241 2.40 -8.41 18.17
N ALA A 242 3.63 -8.52 18.69
CA ALA A 242 4.26 -7.49 19.51
C ALA A 242 4.46 -6.19 18.71
N PHE A 243 5.00 -6.28 17.49
CA PHE A 243 5.16 -5.13 16.60
C PHE A 243 3.81 -4.45 16.30
N LEU A 244 2.78 -5.22 15.95
CA LEU A 244 1.45 -4.67 15.67
C LEU A 244 0.81 -4.03 16.90
N GLN A 245 1.06 -4.57 18.10
CA GLN A 245 0.56 -3.98 19.33
C GLN A 245 1.28 -2.67 19.67
N GLU A 246 2.60 -2.63 19.55
CA GLU A 246 3.39 -1.41 19.72
C GLU A 246 3.01 -0.33 18.70
N ALA A 247 2.78 -0.73 17.44
CA ALA A 247 2.28 0.15 16.39
C ALA A 247 0.91 0.76 16.76
N LYS A 248 -0.02 -0.05 17.28
CA LYS A 248 -1.33 0.45 17.73
C LYS A 248 -1.19 1.45 18.86
N GLU A 249 -0.33 1.19 19.84
CA GLU A 249 -0.15 2.04 21.02
C GLU A 249 0.52 3.38 20.66
N SER A 250 1.61 3.33 19.90
CA SER A 250 2.34 4.51 19.43
C SER A 250 1.46 5.40 18.54
N LEU A 251 0.77 4.82 17.56
CA LEU A 251 -0.02 5.57 16.59
C LEU A 251 -1.39 6.02 17.13
N ALA A 252 -1.93 5.39 18.18
CA ALA A 252 -3.13 5.88 18.87
C ALA A 252 -2.85 7.10 19.75
N SER A 253 -1.66 7.18 20.36
CA SER A 253 -1.25 8.31 21.22
C SER A 253 -1.15 9.62 20.43
N ALA A 254 -0.85 9.54 19.14
CA ALA A 254 -0.80 10.62 18.18
C ALA A 254 -2.17 11.26 17.85
N HIS A 255 -3.29 10.56 18.14
CA HIS A 255 -4.64 10.96 17.77
C HIS A 255 -5.47 11.60 18.90
N LYS A 256 -4.93 11.73 20.12
CA LYS A 256 -5.67 12.42 21.19
C LYS A 256 -5.64 13.94 20.95
N PRO A 257 -6.78 14.59 20.64
CA PRO A 257 -6.83 16.04 20.65
C PRO A 257 -6.53 16.51 22.08
N ASN A 258 -5.62 17.48 22.22
CA ASN A 258 -5.41 18.20 23.48
C ASN A 258 -6.72 18.89 23.88
N HIS A 259 -7.56 18.21 24.66
CA HIS A 259 -8.65 18.85 25.39
C HIS A 259 -8.08 19.56 26.62
N THR A 260 -7.33 20.63 26.38
CA THR A 260 -6.96 21.60 27.42
C THR A 260 -7.01 23.01 26.84
N ALA A 261 -8.23 23.47 26.55
CA ALA A 261 -8.49 24.91 26.54
C ALA A 261 -9.98 25.22 26.79
N SER A 262 -10.20 25.96 27.87
CA SER A 262 -11.33 26.87 28.12
C SER A 262 -12.67 26.29 28.57
N LEU A 263 -13.04 26.56 29.83
CA LEU A 263 -13.94 27.67 30.13
C LEU A 263 -14.04 27.91 31.64
N VAL A 264 -13.32 28.94 32.10
CA VAL A 264 -13.68 29.71 33.29
C VAL A 264 -15.06 30.31 33.01
N LYS A 265 -16.12 29.72 33.55
CA LYS A 265 -17.43 30.36 33.60
C LYS A 265 -17.52 31.23 34.85
N GLY A 266 -17.43 32.54 34.62
CA GLY A 266 -17.82 33.56 35.59
C GLY A 266 -19.24 33.32 36.07
N LYS A 267 -19.40 33.24 37.40
CA LYS A 267 -20.70 33.30 38.06
C LYS A 267 -21.15 34.76 38.09
N ASP A 268 -22.01 35.12 37.16
CA ASP A 268 -22.87 36.30 37.30
C ASP A 268 -24.32 35.81 37.40
N ARG A 269 -24.86 35.78 38.62
CA ARG A 269 -26.28 35.55 38.86
C ARG A 269 -26.86 36.72 39.63
N ARG A 270 -27.52 37.59 38.87
CA ARG A 270 -28.44 38.64 39.31
C ARG A 270 -29.52 38.09 40.24
N MET A 271 -29.76 38.83 41.32
CA MET A 271 -31.00 38.86 42.09
C MET A 271 -32.18 39.37 41.25
N LYS A 272 -33.36 38.78 41.52
CA LYS A 272 -34.76 39.27 41.39
C LYS A 272 -35.62 37.99 41.38
N LYS A 273 -36.68 37.80 42.16
CA LYS A 273 -37.48 38.63 43.07
C LYS A 273 -38.10 37.67 44.09
#